data_AF-A0A4Q3BGD3-F1
#
_entry.id   AF-A0A4Q3BGD3-F1
#
_cell.length_a   1.000
_cell.length_b   1.000
_cell.length_c   1.000
_cell.angle_alpha   90.00
_cell.angle_beta   90.00
_cell.angle_gamma   90.00
#
_symmetry.space_group_name_H-M   'P 1'
#
loop_
_entity.id
_entity.type
_entity.pdbx_description
1 polymer ?
#
loop_
_entity_poly.entity_id
_entity_poly.type
_entity_poly.pdbx_seq_one_letter_code
_entity_poly.pdbx_strand_id
1 'polypeptide(L)'
;VLFVSYVWAILGITKGSYINASLFFSVIIYGVIFILLYRKKTNDLSSFSSQKYMDKKLNVEDAQAIIHKLNKAMEEKLLYKNANLKVSDLAKEIRVPGHQLSQVLNDNIEKNFTLFVNEYRISEACKILSAHNNLTIDAIADEVGFNSRSTFFAAFKKIKGMTPSSFQQSNTPDL
;
A
#
# COMPACT_ATOMS: atom_id res chain seq x y z
N VAL A 1 34.33 -26.33 11.31
CA VAL A 1 35.28 -25.27 10.90
C VAL A 1 36.73 -25.68 11.16
N LEU A 2 37.12 -25.99 12.41
CA LEU A 2 38.51 -26.34 12.78
C LEU A 2 39.08 -27.58 12.06
N PHE A 3 38.28 -28.63 11.87
CA PHE A 3 38.72 -29.84 11.15
C PHE A 3 38.94 -29.58 9.66
N VAL A 4 38.06 -28.79 9.04
CA VAL A 4 38.15 -28.42 7.61
C VAL A 4 39.37 -27.52 7.37
N SER A 5 39.64 -26.57 8.26
CA SER A 5 40.85 -25.72 8.18
C SER A 5 42.14 -26.50 8.36
N TYR A 6 42.13 -27.55 9.20
CA TYR A 6 43.29 -28.41 9.42
C TYR A 6 43.60 -29.30 8.20
N VAL A 7 42.57 -29.89 7.58
CA VAL A 7 42.70 -30.68 6.35
C VAL A 7 43.19 -29.82 5.18
N TRP A 8 42.72 -28.57 5.09
CA TRP A 8 43.18 -27.61 4.07
C TRP A 8 44.65 -27.18 4.25
N ALA A 9 45.14 -27.13 5.49
CA ALA A 9 46.54 -26.82 5.79
C ALA A 9 47.49 -27.93 5.35
N ILE A 10 47.09 -29.20 5.52
CA ILE A 10 47.89 -30.37 5.12
C ILE A 10 47.99 -30.51 3.60
N LEU A 11 46.94 -30.14 2.86
CA LEU A 11 46.92 -30.25 1.39
C LEU A 11 47.73 -29.16 0.66
N GLY A 12 48.39 -28.24 1.37
CA GLY A 12 49.24 -27.21 0.76
C GLY A 12 48.49 -26.13 -0.04
N ILE A 13 47.15 -26.10 0.05
CA ILE A 13 46.25 -25.18 -0.67
C ILE A 13 46.26 -23.76 -0.06
N THR A 14 47.04 -23.53 1.01
CA THR A 14 46.98 -22.30 1.80
C THR A 14 47.69 -21.10 1.18
N LYS A 15 48.59 -21.28 0.19
CA LYS A 15 49.33 -20.15 -0.40
C LYS A 15 48.52 -19.28 -1.37
N GLY A 16 47.32 -19.70 -1.78
CA GLY A 16 46.43 -18.93 -2.67
C GLY A 16 45.01 -18.70 -2.13
N SER A 17 44.67 -19.22 -0.95
CA SER A 17 43.28 -19.25 -0.46
C SER A 17 42.79 -17.94 0.15
N TYR A 18 43.68 -17.12 0.69
CA TYR A 18 43.34 -15.84 1.32
C TYR A 18 42.90 -14.77 0.30
N ILE A 19 43.47 -14.80 -0.92
CA ILE A 19 43.11 -13.86 -1.99
C ILE A 19 41.64 -14.03 -2.39
N ASN A 20 41.22 -15.29 -2.56
CA ASN A 20 39.84 -15.61 -2.93
C ASN A 20 38.87 -15.24 -1.80
N ALA A 21 39.22 -15.53 -0.55
CA ALA A 21 38.39 -15.18 0.60
C ALA A 21 38.15 -13.66 0.71
N SER A 22 39.17 -12.85 0.46
CA SER A 22 39.04 -11.38 0.47
C SER A 22 38.12 -10.86 -0.64
N LEU A 23 38.16 -11.45 -1.83
CA LEU A 23 37.28 -11.08 -2.94
C LEU A 23 35.83 -11.42 -2.64
N PHE A 24 35.55 -12.63 -2.14
CA PHE A 24 34.18 -13.00 -1.74
C PHE A 24 33.64 -12.12 -0.62
N PHE A 25 34.46 -11.83 0.39
CA PHE A 25 34.08 -10.96 1.50
C PHE A 25 33.75 -9.54 1.04
N SER A 26 34.57 -8.98 0.14
CA SER A 26 34.33 -7.67 -0.47
C SER A 26 33.02 -7.63 -1.25
N VAL A 27 32.77 -8.65 -2.10
CA VAL A 27 31.51 -8.75 -2.86
C VAL A 27 30.29 -8.85 -1.94
N ILE A 28 30.38 -9.62 -0.84
CA ILE A 28 29.30 -9.72 0.15
C ILE A 28 29.06 -8.36 0.83
N ILE A 29 30.11 -7.66 1.26
CA ILE A 29 29.98 -6.33 1.86
C ILE A 29 29.33 -5.34 0.89
N TYR A 30 29.80 -5.27 -0.36
CA TYR A 30 29.21 -4.38 -1.36
C TYR A 30 27.77 -4.75 -1.69
N GLY A 31 27.44 -6.04 -1.74
CA GLY A 31 26.06 -6.51 -1.93
C GLY A 31 25.15 -6.10 -0.77
N VAL A 32 25.61 -6.26 0.47
CA VAL A 32 24.86 -5.83 1.67
C VAL A 32 24.69 -4.31 1.68
N ILE A 33 25.75 -3.53 1.40
CA ILE A 33 25.68 -2.07 1.31
C ILE A 33 24.70 -1.65 0.21
N PHE A 34 24.74 -2.29 -0.96
CA PHE A 34 23.82 -2.03 -2.06
C PHE A 34 22.37 -2.32 -1.67
N ILE A 35 22.09 -3.46 -1.04
CA ILE A 35 20.76 -3.81 -0.51
C ILE A 35 20.30 -2.78 0.52
N LEU A 36 21.19 -2.35 1.43
CA LEU A 36 20.88 -1.33 2.43
C LEU A 36 20.59 0.02 1.79
N LEU A 37 21.37 0.45 0.78
CA LEU A 37 21.13 1.70 0.05
C LEU A 37 19.83 1.66 -0.76
N TYR A 38 19.50 0.51 -1.38
CA TYR A 38 18.24 0.33 -2.09
C TYR A 38 17.05 0.31 -1.14
N ARG A 39 17.15 -0.32 0.04
CA ARG A 39 16.12 -0.26 1.09
C ARG A 39 15.99 1.15 1.70
N LYS A 40 17.10 1.88 1.83
CA LYS A 40 17.13 3.22 2.44
C LYS A 40 16.46 4.27 1.55
N LYS A 41 16.66 4.21 0.23
CA LYS A 41 16.09 5.18 -0.72
C LYS A 41 14.56 5.18 -0.75
N THR A 42 13.92 4.07 -0.38
CA THR A 42 12.44 3.98 -0.32
C THR A 42 11.88 4.29 1.07
N ASN A 43 12.60 4.01 2.16
CA ASN A 43 12.07 4.15 3.52
C ASN A 43 12.49 5.44 4.24
N ASP A 44 13.72 5.93 4.06
CA ASP A 44 14.21 7.05 4.88
C ASP A 44 13.75 8.42 4.41
N LEU A 45 13.47 8.60 3.11
CA LEU A 45 12.95 9.87 2.60
C LEU A 45 11.53 10.15 3.11
N SER A 46 10.73 9.09 3.32
CA SER A 46 9.41 9.18 3.96
C SER A 46 9.47 9.19 5.48
N SER A 47 10.40 8.47 6.10
CA SER A 47 10.45 8.32 7.57
C SER A 47 11.03 9.55 8.29
N PHE A 48 12.10 10.15 7.76
CA PHE A 48 12.72 11.35 8.37
C PHE A 48 11.83 12.59 8.32
N SER A 49 11.02 12.73 7.26
CA SER A 49 10.04 13.81 7.16
C SER A 49 8.79 13.52 8.01
N SER A 50 8.41 12.26 8.21
CA SER A 50 7.27 11.91 9.06
C SER A 50 7.54 12.17 10.55
N GLN A 51 8.72 11.82 11.07
CA GLN A 51 9.00 11.96 12.51
C GLN A 51 8.98 13.41 13.02
N LYS A 52 9.45 14.39 12.22
CA LYS A 52 9.46 15.81 12.64
C LYS A 52 8.07 16.44 12.72
N TYR A 53 7.08 15.89 12.02
CA TYR A 53 5.72 16.43 11.97
C TYR A 53 4.71 15.64 12.82
N MET A 54 4.97 14.37 13.11
CA MET A 54 4.12 13.54 14.00
C MET A 54 4.02 14.11 15.43
N ASP A 55 5.04 14.85 15.89
CA ASP A 55 5.02 15.50 17.20
C ASP A 55 4.10 16.73 17.27
N LYS A 56 3.65 17.26 16.12
CA LYS A 56 2.67 18.35 16.09
C LYS A 56 1.30 17.78 15.75
N LYS A 57 0.54 17.43 16.80
CA LYS A 57 -0.88 17.09 16.67
C LYS A 57 -1.57 18.22 15.92
N LEU A 58 -2.18 17.90 14.77
CA LEU A 58 -2.95 18.88 13.99
C LEU A 58 -4.07 19.43 14.86
N ASN A 59 -4.32 20.73 14.75
CA ASN A 59 -5.45 21.34 15.42
C ASN A 59 -6.75 20.75 14.86
N VAL A 60 -7.79 20.69 15.70
CA VAL A 60 -9.07 20.06 15.35
C VAL A 60 -9.70 20.75 14.14
N GLU A 61 -9.65 22.08 14.08
CA GLU A 61 -10.20 22.87 12.97
C GLU A 61 -9.46 22.59 11.65
N ASP A 62 -8.13 22.48 11.69
CA ASP A 62 -7.32 22.17 10.51
C ASP A 62 -7.61 20.76 9.99
N ALA A 63 -7.72 19.78 10.90
CA ALA A 63 -8.07 18.42 10.55
C ALA A 63 -9.47 18.35 9.90
N GLN A 64 -10.46 19.03 10.47
CA GLN A 64 -11.81 19.10 9.89
C GLN A 64 -11.82 19.73 8.49
N ALA A 65 -11.07 20.82 8.29
CA ALA A 65 -10.95 21.45 6.98
C ALA A 65 -10.33 20.50 5.93
N ILE A 66 -9.34 19.68 6.33
CA ILE A 66 -8.73 18.66 5.46
C ILE A 66 -9.76 17.57 5.14
N ILE A 67 -10.48 17.04 6.13
CA ILE A 67 -11.51 16.01 5.93
C ILE A 67 -12.59 16.50 4.98
N HIS A 68 -13.05 17.74 5.13
CA HIS A 68 -14.05 18.32 4.23
C HIS A 68 -13.54 18.39 2.78
N LYS A 69 -12.31 18.88 2.56
CA LYS A 69 -11.70 18.91 1.22
C LYS A 69 -11.53 17.50 0.64
N LEU A 70 -11.14 16.55 1.49
CA LEU A 70 -10.94 15.14 1.13
C LEU A 70 -12.24 14.52 0.61
N ASN A 71 -13.33 14.62 1.39
CA ASN A 71 -14.63 14.06 1.01
C ASN A 71 -15.14 14.71 -0.28
N LYS A 72 -15.05 16.04 -0.38
CA LYS A 72 -15.42 16.79 -1.58
C LYS A 72 -14.66 16.32 -2.82
N ALA A 73 -13.35 16.15 -2.72
CA ALA A 73 -12.53 15.66 -3.83
C ALA A 73 -12.89 14.22 -4.25
N MET A 74 -13.22 13.35 -3.29
CA MET A 74 -13.63 11.97 -3.56
C MET A 74 -15.00 11.91 -4.26
N GLU A 75 -15.94 12.75 -3.87
CA GLU A 75 -17.31 12.78 -4.41
C GLU A 75 -17.39 13.49 -5.76
N GLU A 76 -16.74 14.65 -5.92
CA GLU A 76 -16.84 15.44 -7.15
C GLU A 76 -15.96 14.89 -8.29
N LYS A 77 -14.76 14.42 -7.96
CA LYS A 77 -13.77 13.98 -8.97
C LYS A 77 -13.70 12.46 -9.13
N LEU A 78 -14.46 11.72 -8.32
CA LEU A 78 -14.53 10.25 -8.37
C LEU A 78 -13.15 9.59 -8.37
N LEU A 79 -12.19 10.17 -7.63
CA LEU A 79 -10.77 9.77 -7.67
C LEU A 79 -10.56 8.29 -7.32
N TYR A 80 -11.46 7.72 -6.53
CA TYR A 80 -11.45 6.30 -6.19
C TYR A 80 -11.54 5.38 -7.41
N LYS A 81 -12.11 5.81 -8.54
CA LYS A 81 -12.16 5.02 -9.78
C LYS A 81 -10.77 4.82 -10.43
N ASN A 82 -9.78 5.64 -10.07
CA ASN A 82 -8.41 5.43 -10.55
C ASN A 82 -7.74 4.28 -9.79
N ALA A 83 -7.44 3.18 -10.49
CA ALA A 83 -6.82 2.00 -9.89
C ALA A 83 -5.38 2.23 -9.39
N ASN A 84 -4.70 3.27 -9.91
CA ASN A 84 -3.35 3.67 -9.53
C ASN A 84 -3.32 4.81 -8.50
N LEU A 85 -4.46 5.18 -7.90
CA LEU A 85 -4.55 6.29 -6.95
C LEU A 85 -3.63 6.05 -5.74
N LYS A 86 -2.73 7.01 -5.49
CA LYS A 86 -1.85 7.02 -4.30
C LYS A 86 -2.23 8.16 -3.36
N VAL A 87 -1.83 8.02 -2.09
CA VAL A 87 -2.00 9.07 -1.08
C VAL A 87 -1.38 10.40 -1.53
N SER A 88 -0.27 10.35 -2.26
CA SER A 88 0.38 11.54 -2.83
C SER A 88 -0.48 12.27 -3.84
N ASP A 89 -1.29 11.56 -4.61
CA ASP A 89 -2.12 12.14 -5.66
C ASP A 89 -3.32 12.86 -5.02
N LEU A 90 -3.92 12.22 -4.03
CA LEU A 90 -5.01 12.81 -3.26
C LEU A 90 -4.56 14.01 -2.42
N ALA A 91 -3.36 13.92 -1.82
CA ALA A 91 -2.77 15.03 -1.07
C ALA A 91 -2.49 16.25 -1.98
N LYS A 92 -1.95 16.01 -3.18
CA LYS A 92 -1.75 17.08 -4.18
C LYS A 92 -3.07 17.73 -4.59
N GLU A 93 -4.10 16.91 -4.82
CA GLU A 93 -5.42 17.37 -5.22
C GLU A 93 -6.04 18.32 -4.19
N ILE A 94 -6.03 17.95 -2.91
CA ILE A 94 -6.56 18.80 -1.83
C ILE A 94 -5.57 19.86 -1.32
N ARG A 95 -4.39 19.96 -1.96
CA ARG A 95 -3.29 20.89 -1.65
C ARG A 95 -2.79 20.80 -0.21
N VAL A 96 -2.56 19.57 0.26
CA VAL A 96 -1.96 19.30 1.57
C VAL A 96 -0.70 18.43 1.43
N PRO A 97 0.24 18.48 2.37
CA PRO A 97 1.33 17.54 2.41
C PRO A 97 0.83 16.10 2.62
N GLY A 98 1.43 15.12 1.93
CA GLY A 98 1.01 13.72 2.03
C GLY A 98 1.06 13.15 3.44
N HIS A 99 2.05 13.55 4.25
CA HIS A 99 2.15 13.12 5.65
C HIS A 99 1.00 13.67 6.51
N GLN A 100 0.53 14.90 6.27
CA GLN A 100 -0.62 15.45 6.98
C GLN A 100 -1.90 14.72 6.61
N LEU A 101 -2.08 14.38 5.32
CA LEU A 101 -3.22 13.56 4.90
C LEU A 101 -3.18 12.17 5.57
N SER A 102 -2.02 11.52 5.59
CA SER A 102 -1.84 10.24 6.30
C SER A 102 -2.14 10.37 7.80
N GLN A 103 -1.70 11.45 8.43
CA GLN A 103 -1.96 11.72 9.84
C GLN A 103 -3.47 11.91 10.10
N VAL A 104 -4.16 12.75 9.31
CA VAL A 104 -5.60 12.95 9.44
C VAL A 104 -6.38 11.65 9.23
N LEU A 105 -5.99 10.84 8.24
CA LEU A 105 -6.60 9.55 7.97
C LEU A 105 -6.49 8.60 9.16
N ASN A 106 -5.30 8.52 9.78
CA ASN A 106 -5.08 7.63 10.91
C ASN A 106 -5.65 8.17 12.23
N ASP A 107 -5.44 9.45 12.54
CA ASP A 107 -5.73 10.04 13.85
C ASP A 107 -7.19 10.52 13.99
N ASN A 108 -7.84 10.90 12.87
CA ASN A 108 -9.18 11.49 12.90
C ASN A 108 -10.24 10.61 12.22
N ILE A 109 -9.87 9.92 11.13
CA ILE A 109 -10.79 9.03 10.40
C ILE A 109 -10.64 7.57 10.88
N GLU A 110 -9.54 7.25 11.58
CA GLU A 110 -9.19 5.91 12.07
C GLU A 110 -9.06 4.86 10.95
N LYS A 111 -8.61 5.28 9.77
CA LYS A 111 -8.46 4.41 8.59
C LYS A 111 -7.14 4.69 7.89
N ASN A 112 -6.48 3.62 7.46
CA ASN A 112 -5.40 3.80 6.49
C ASN A 112 -5.97 4.21 5.12
N PHE A 113 -5.12 4.81 4.28
CA PHE A 113 -5.49 5.27 2.93
C PHE A 113 -6.18 4.19 2.08
N THR A 114 -5.67 2.96 2.10
CA THR A 114 -6.24 1.85 1.31
C THR A 114 -7.66 1.52 1.75
N LEU A 115 -7.92 1.45 3.05
CA LEU A 115 -9.25 1.18 3.59
C LEU A 115 -10.21 2.33 3.24
N PHE A 116 -9.76 3.58 3.43
CA PHE A 116 -10.54 4.77 3.09
C PHE A 116 -10.99 4.75 1.61
N VAL A 117 -10.05 4.55 0.68
CA VAL A 117 -10.39 4.49 -0.76
C VAL A 117 -11.33 3.30 -1.05
N ASN A 118 -11.05 2.13 -0.48
CA ASN A 118 -11.85 0.95 -0.73
C ASN A 118 -13.29 1.10 -0.25
N GLU A 119 -13.57 1.83 0.83
CA GLU A 119 -14.95 2.09 1.25
C GLU A 119 -15.76 2.83 0.19
N TYR A 120 -15.17 3.85 -0.46
CA TYR A 120 -15.81 4.52 -1.60
C TYR A 120 -16.03 3.57 -2.77
N ARG A 121 -15.01 2.78 -3.13
CA ARG A 121 -15.12 1.82 -4.24
C ARG A 121 -16.19 0.76 -4.00
N ILE A 122 -16.24 0.20 -2.79
CA ILE A 122 -17.23 -0.83 -2.42
C ILE A 122 -18.63 -0.22 -2.30
N SER A 123 -18.75 1.01 -1.79
CA SER A 123 -20.03 1.74 -1.77
C SER A 123 -20.60 1.89 -3.18
N GLU A 124 -19.77 2.32 -4.14
CA GLU A 124 -20.19 2.45 -5.54
C GLU A 124 -20.49 1.09 -6.18
N ALA A 125 -19.66 0.07 -5.93
CA ALA A 125 -19.90 -1.29 -6.43
C ALA A 125 -21.25 -1.83 -5.95
N CYS A 126 -21.62 -1.58 -4.69
CA CYS A 126 -22.93 -1.97 -4.17
C CYS A 126 -24.07 -1.28 -4.92
N LYS A 127 -23.96 0.01 -5.25
CA LYS A 127 -24.98 0.71 -6.04
C LYS A 127 -25.15 0.07 -7.41
N ILE A 128 -24.05 -0.23 -8.11
CA ILE A 128 -24.09 -0.86 -9.44
C ILE A 128 -24.70 -2.26 -9.36
N LEU A 129 -24.32 -3.05 -8.35
CA LEU A 129 -24.86 -4.39 -8.13
C LEU A 129 -26.36 -4.38 -7.80
N SER A 130 -26.84 -3.40 -7.03
CA SER A 130 -28.26 -3.25 -6.70
C SER A 130 -29.10 -2.65 -7.83
N ALA A 131 -28.48 -1.92 -8.76
CA ALA A 131 -29.16 -1.31 -9.91
C ALA A 131 -29.50 -2.31 -11.04
N HIS A 132 -29.32 -3.63 -10.83
CA HIS A 132 -29.59 -4.68 -11.81
C HIS A 132 -28.93 -4.43 -13.17
N ASN A 133 -27.68 -3.97 -13.14
CA ASN A 133 -26.90 -3.78 -14.35
C ASN A 133 -26.44 -5.15 -14.89
N ASN A 134 -26.47 -5.36 -16.21
CA ASN A 134 -25.99 -6.59 -16.87
C ASN A 134 -24.45 -6.69 -16.90
N LEU A 135 -23.76 -5.94 -16.04
CA LEU A 135 -22.30 -5.97 -15.93
C LEU A 135 -21.86 -7.20 -15.16
N THR A 136 -20.76 -7.80 -15.61
CA THR A 136 -20.10 -8.86 -14.87
C THR A 136 -19.45 -8.29 -13.60
N ILE A 137 -19.31 -9.11 -12.57
CA ILE A 137 -18.64 -8.71 -11.32
C ILE A 137 -17.21 -8.21 -11.59
N ASP A 138 -16.53 -8.80 -12.57
CA ASP A 138 -15.18 -8.38 -12.97
C ASP A 138 -15.21 -6.99 -13.64
N ALA A 139 -16.20 -6.71 -14.50
CA ALA A 139 -16.37 -5.37 -15.09
C ALA A 139 -16.70 -4.30 -14.03
N ILE A 140 -17.49 -4.65 -13.01
CA ILE A 140 -17.78 -3.74 -11.89
C ILE A 140 -16.51 -3.45 -11.10
N ALA A 141 -15.68 -4.47 -10.85
CA ALA A 141 -14.41 -4.30 -10.15
C ALA A 141 -13.47 -3.32 -10.89
N ASP A 142 -13.40 -3.44 -12.22
CA ASP A 142 -12.63 -2.53 -13.06
C ASP A 142 -13.21 -1.11 -13.04
N GLU A 143 -14.54 -0.96 -13.14
CA GLU A 143 -15.23 0.34 -13.14
C GLU A 143 -15.04 1.12 -11.83
N VAL A 144 -15.04 0.41 -10.69
CA VAL A 144 -14.81 1.03 -9.38
C VAL A 144 -13.32 1.13 -9.03
N GLY A 145 -12.41 0.80 -9.94
CA GLY A 145 -10.98 1.08 -9.82
C GLY A 145 -10.16 0.04 -9.08
N PHE A 146 -10.53 -1.24 -9.12
CA PHE A 146 -9.66 -2.32 -8.64
C PHE A 146 -8.74 -2.82 -9.75
N ASN A 147 -7.50 -3.20 -9.39
CA ASN A 147 -6.53 -3.76 -10.35
C ASN A 147 -6.69 -5.27 -10.56
N SER A 148 -7.43 -5.95 -9.68
CA SER A 148 -7.67 -7.39 -9.82
C SER A 148 -8.91 -7.86 -9.05
N ARG A 149 -9.53 -8.92 -9.58
CA ARG A 149 -10.65 -9.63 -8.94
C ARG A 149 -10.34 -10.03 -7.50
N SER A 150 -9.17 -10.60 -7.24
CA SER A 150 -8.79 -11.05 -5.90
C SER A 150 -8.78 -9.90 -4.88
N THR A 151 -8.25 -8.74 -5.27
CA THR A 151 -8.23 -7.55 -4.39
C THR A 151 -9.63 -6.99 -4.16
N PHE A 152 -10.48 -6.98 -5.18
CA PHE A 152 -11.87 -6.57 -5.07
C PHE A 152 -12.66 -7.48 -4.12
N PHE A 153 -12.62 -8.79 -4.33
CA PHE A 153 -13.34 -9.76 -3.50
C PHE A 153 -12.90 -9.69 -2.04
N ALA A 154 -11.60 -9.55 -1.77
CA ALA A 154 -11.07 -9.40 -0.42
C ALA A 154 -11.56 -8.11 0.25
N ALA A 155 -11.52 -6.97 -0.46
CA ALA A 155 -12.01 -5.70 0.05
C ALA A 155 -13.52 -5.72 0.31
N PHE A 156 -14.31 -6.26 -0.64
CA PHE A 156 -15.75 -6.37 -0.53
C PHE A 156 -16.14 -7.23 0.67
N LYS A 157 -15.55 -8.43 0.81
CA LYS A 157 -15.80 -9.31 1.95
C LYS A 157 -15.40 -8.67 3.27
N LYS A 158 -14.29 -7.95 3.31
CA LYS A 158 -13.84 -7.24 4.51
C LYS A 158 -14.82 -6.15 4.95
N ILE A 159 -15.38 -5.40 4.01
CA ILE A 159 -16.25 -4.25 4.30
C ILE A 159 -17.72 -4.66 4.50
N LYS A 160 -18.22 -5.63 3.71
CA LYS A 160 -19.64 -6.05 3.73
C LYS A 160 -19.90 -7.38 4.42
N GLY A 161 -18.87 -8.13 4.78
CA GLY A 161 -19.00 -9.45 5.43
C GLY A 161 -19.36 -10.60 4.49
N MET A 162 -19.64 -10.33 3.21
CA MET A 162 -20.05 -11.33 2.21
C MET A 162 -19.35 -11.10 0.86
N THR A 163 -19.45 -12.05 -0.06
CA THR A 163 -18.84 -11.90 -1.40
C THR A 163 -19.72 -11.03 -2.31
N PRO A 164 -19.14 -10.37 -3.34
CA PRO A 164 -19.92 -9.62 -4.32
C PRO A 164 -21.01 -10.47 -4.99
N SER A 165 -20.70 -11.74 -5.30
CA SER A 165 -21.66 -12.69 -5.90
C SER A 165 -22.83 -12.99 -4.98
N SER A 166 -22.56 -13.22 -3.69
CA SER A 166 -23.61 -13.44 -2.70
C SER A 166 -24.47 -12.19 -2.52
N PHE A 167 -23.86 -11.01 -2.55
CA PHE A 167 -24.58 -9.73 -2.46
C PHE A 167 -25.47 -9.47 -3.69
N GLN A 168 -25.02 -9.88 -4.89
CA GLN A 168 -25.82 -9.79 -6.11
C GLN A 168 -27.04 -10.71 -6.06
N GLN A 169 -26.83 -11.96 -5.64
CA GLN A 169 -27.92 -12.94 -5.49
C GLN A 169 -28.95 -12.50 -4.45
N SER A 170 -28.53 -11.97 -3.29
CA SER A 170 -29.47 -11.50 -2.27
C SER A 170 -30.32 -10.31 -2.72
N ASN A 171 -29.82 -9.51 -3.68
CA ASN A 171 -30.55 -8.37 -4.23
C ASN A 171 -31.39 -8.71 -5.46
N THR A 172 -31.25 -9.92 -6.00
CA THR A 172 -32.03 -10.39 -7.15
C THR A 172 -32.98 -11.49 -6.66
N PRO A 173 -34.18 -11.16 -6.16
CA PRO A 173 -35.18 -12.18 -5.84
C PRO A 173 -35.57 -12.89 -7.14
N ASP A 174 -35.38 -14.21 -7.16
CA ASP A 174 -35.75 -15.21 -8.17
C ASP A 174 -36.50 -14.67 -9.42
N LEU A 175 -35.83 -14.74 -10.57
CA LEU A 175 -36.48 -14.86 -11.89
C LEU A 175 -36.71 -16.34 -12.21
#